data_AF-A0A134AFQ7-F1
#
_entry.id   AF-A0A134AFQ7-F1
#
_cell.length_a   1.000
_cell.length_b   1.000
_cell.length_c   1.000
_cell.angle_alpha   90.00
_cell.angle_beta   90.00
_cell.angle_gamma   90.00
#
_symmetry.space_group_name_H-M   'P 1'
#
loop_
_entity.id
_entity.type
_entity.pdbx_description
1 polymer ?
#
loop_
_entity_poly.entity_id
_entity_poly.type
_entity_poly.pdbx_seq_one_letter_code
_entity_poly.pdbx_strand_id
1 'polypeptide(L)'
;MENNVKKLFGKFILGLSKVLDVILGGLVNILSYIVNLLSSLSVFLVILGIGFLALGSFIIPFILIILLASPFFWAVIFVFFIVPFLGKKFISFLRYVNYSLCEYLNDYGNFLMGNNKNYSSFREYKRKYERAQEEQRQREREERQRREREEWERRFNSFNEYFSQGGFYTNYQGQGYQGYQNYNGAYSDPYSDFKNKFEKSCDELEFNTYDIDFYQVKLQYRKLAKKYHPDLNRDVDTTEKFQQINSAFEFLTEENIKRYNQMKR
;
A
#
# COMPACT_ATOMS: atom_id res chain seq x y z
N MET A 1 3.14 62.52 7.86
CA MET A 1 2.35 62.02 6.70
C MET A 1 2.70 60.57 6.34
N GLU A 2 3.97 60.18 6.32
CA GLU A 2 4.39 58.81 5.95
C GLU A 2 3.70 57.67 6.71
N ASN A 3 3.49 57.79 8.03
CA ASN A 3 2.85 56.73 8.81
C ASN A 3 1.37 56.52 8.47
N ASN A 4 0.66 57.56 8.04
CA ASN A 4 -0.74 57.44 7.64
C ASN A 4 -0.86 56.81 6.25
N VAL A 5 0.07 57.15 5.33
CA VAL A 5 0.14 56.54 3.99
C VAL A 5 0.49 55.06 4.10
N LYS A 6 1.47 54.68 4.94
CA LYS A 6 1.85 53.27 5.18
C LYS A 6 0.68 52.45 5.75
N LYS A 7 -0.05 53.00 6.73
CA LYS A 7 -1.24 52.35 7.30
C LYS A 7 -2.40 52.24 6.30
N LEU A 8 -2.62 53.24 5.47
CA LEU A 8 -3.63 53.20 4.41
C LEU A 8 -3.29 52.11 3.37
N PHE A 9 -2.02 52.03 2.97
CA PHE A 9 -1.52 51.03 2.04
C PHE A 9 -1.59 49.61 2.64
N GLY A 10 -1.29 49.46 3.93
CA GLY A 10 -1.44 48.19 4.65
C GLY A 10 -2.89 47.68 4.64
N LYS A 11 -3.87 48.55 4.94
CA LYS A 11 -5.30 48.20 4.84
C LYS A 11 -5.72 47.82 3.42
N PHE A 12 -5.19 48.51 2.40
CA PHE A 12 -5.44 48.19 1.01
C PHE A 12 -4.92 46.80 0.63
N ILE A 13 -3.67 46.49 1.00
CA ILE A 13 -3.04 45.19 0.76
C ILE A 13 -3.83 44.06 1.45
N LEU A 14 -4.28 44.26 2.70
CA LEU A 14 -5.10 43.28 3.42
C LEU A 14 -6.44 43.04 2.71
N GLY A 15 -7.09 44.10 2.23
CA GLY A 15 -8.31 43.99 1.43
C GLY A 15 -8.06 43.21 0.13
N LEU A 16 -6.97 43.54 -0.57
CA LEU A 16 -6.56 42.87 -1.80
C LEU A 16 -6.26 41.38 -1.58
N SER A 17 -5.60 41.02 -0.46
CA SER A 17 -5.36 39.62 -0.11
C SER A 17 -6.65 38.84 0.06
N LYS A 18 -7.67 39.40 0.73
CA LYS A 18 -8.97 38.74 0.90
C LYS A 18 -9.69 38.56 -0.43
N VAL A 19 -9.65 39.57 -1.29
CA VAL A 19 -10.27 39.49 -2.63
C VAL A 19 -9.57 38.43 -3.48
N LEU A 20 -8.24 38.39 -3.46
CA LEU A 20 -7.46 37.36 -4.17
C LEU A 20 -7.77 35.96 -3.64
N ASP A 21 -7.87 35.76 -2.33
CA ASP A 21 -8.18 34.45 -1.77
C ASP A 21 -9.57 33.95 -2.23
N VAL A 22 -10.56 34.83 -2.27
CA VAL A 22 -11.91 34.50 -2.78
C VAL A 22 -11.87 34.15 -4.27
N ILE A 23 -11.17 34.95 -5.08
CA ILE A 23 -11.11 34.74 -6.54
C ILE A 23 -10.30 33.49 -6.89
N LEU A 24 -9.05 33.41 -6.42
CA LEU A 24 -8.15 32.30 -6.71
C LEU A 24 -8.64 31.01 -6.04
N GLY A 25 -9.10 31.08 -4.79
CA GLY A 25 -9.70 29.96 -4.09
C GLY A 25 -10.96 29.46 -4.80
N GLY A 26 -11.83 30.38 -5.24
CA GLY A 26 -13.01 30.06 -6.04
C GLY A 26 -12.65 29.36 -7.36
N LEU A 27 -11.68 29.90 -8.11
CA LEU A 27 -11.18 29.29 -9.35
C LEU A 27 -10.60 27.90 -9.11
N VAL A 28 -9.79 27.74 -8.06
CA VAL A 28 -9.22 26.44 -7.67
C VAL A 28 -10.32 25.42 -7.36
N ASN A 29 -11.37 25.84 -6.66
CA ASN A 29 -12.49 24.97 -6.32
C ASN A 29 -13.29 24.54 -7.56
N ILE A 30 -13.59 25.47 -8.48
CA ILE A 30 -14.28 25.18 -9.73
C ILE A 30 -13.44 24.24 -10.60
N LEU A 31 -12.16 24.53 -10.79
CA LEU A 31 -11.24 23.67 -11.53
C LEU A 31 -11.13 22.29 -10.91
N SER A 32 -11.07 22.22 -9.57
CA SER A 32 -11.06 20.95 -8.85
C SER A 32 -12.31 20.14 -9.08
N TYR A 33 -13.48 20.79 -9.10
CA TYR A 33 -14.74 20.11 -9.40
C TYR A 33 -14.74 19.52 -10.81
N ILE A 34 -14.34 20.31 -11.81
CA ILE A 34 -14.26 19.88 -13.22
C ILE A 34 -13.29 18.71 -13.38
N VAL A 35 -12.09 18.81 -12.83
CA VAL A 35 -11.06 17.75 -12.93
C VAL A 35 -11.52 16.47 -12.25
N ASN A 36 -12.20 16.57 -11.10
CA ASN A 36 -12.72 15.40 -10.41
C ASN A 36 -13.87 14.75 -11.19
N LEU A 37 -14.75 15.54 -11.80
CA LEU A 37 -15.81 15.04 -12.68
C LEU A 37 -15.23 14.31 -13.92
N LEU A 38 -14.22 14.90 -14.57
CA LEU A 38 -13.54 14.24 -15.69
C LEU A 38 -12.83 12.95 -15.24
N SER A 39 -12.22 12.96 -14.05
CA SER A 39 -11.56 11.79 -13.48
C SER A 39 -12.53 10.68 -13.09
N SER A 40 -13.78 10.98 -12.73
CA SER A 40 -14.78 9.94 -12.45
C SER A 40 -15.36 9.36 -13.74
N LEU A 41 -15.61 10.21 -14.73
CA LEU A 41 -16.05 9.79 -16.07
C LEU A 41 -15.01 8.88 -16.75
N SER A 42 -13.71 9.14 -16.57
CA SER A 42 -12.67 8.30 -17.16
C SER A 42 -12.67 6.87 -16.59
N VAL A 43 -12.95 6.68 -15.30
CA VAL A 43 -13.11 5.35 -14.71
C VAL A 43 -14.29 4.60 -15.33
N PHE A 44 -15.41 5.29 -15.55
CA PHE A 44 -16.57 4.70 -16.22
C PHE A 44 -16.26 4.28 -17.66
N LEU A 45 -15.53 5.12 -18.42
CA LEU A 45 -15.08 4.78 -19.78
C LEU A 45 -14.16 3.56 -19.81
N VAL A 46 -13.26 3.42 -18.83
CA VAL A 46 -12.41 2.22 -18.71
C VAL A 46 -13.24 0.99 -18.43
N ILE A 47 -14.20 1.06 -17.51
CA ILE A 47 -15.08 -0.08 -17.17
C ILE A 47 -15.91 -0.49 -18.38
N LEU A 48 -16.50 0.47 -19.11
CA LEU A 48 -17.20 0.19 -20.36
C LEU A 48 -16.26 -0.47 -21.38
N GLY A 49 -15.05 0.05 -21.54
CA GLY A 49 -14.04 -0.52 -22.44
C GLY A 49 -13.71 -1.98 -22.09
N ILE A 50 -13.49 -2.28 -20.81
CA ILE A 50 -13.24 -3.65 -20.33
C ILE A 50 -14.46 -4.54 -20.57
N GLY A 51 -15.68 -4.04 -20.30
CA GLY A 51 -16.91 -4.76 -20.57
C GLY A 51 -17.10 -5.11 -22.04
N PHE A 52 -16.82 -4.17 -22.95
CA PHE A 52 -16.85 -4.40 -24.39
C PHE A 52 -15.79 -5.41 -24.84
N LEU A 53 -14.58 -5.37 -24.25
CA LEU A 53 -13.52 -6.35 -24.53
C LEU A 53 -13.87 -7.76 -24.03
N ALA A 54 -14.50 -7.87 -22.86
CA ALA A 54 -14.88 -9.15 -22.27
C ALA A 54 -16.05 -9.83 -23.00
N LEU A 55 -16.92 -9.05 -23.65
CA LEU A 55 -18.14 -9.54 -24.31
C LEU A 55 -17.97 -9.77 -25.82
N GLY A 56 -16.93 -9.24 -26.45
CA GLY A 56 -16.91 -9.20 -27.91
C GLY A 56 -16.16 -10.36 -28.60
N SER A 57 -16.68 -10.64 -29.79
CA SER A 57 -16.24 -11.62 -30.77
C SER A 57 -15.03 -11.15 -31.60
N PHE A 58 -14.57 -11.98 -32.54
CA PHE A 58 -13.47 -11.77 -33.51
C PHE A 58 -13.47 -10.43 -34.29
N ILE A 59 -14.54 -9.63 -34.19
CA ILE A 59 -14.75 -8.36 -34.90
C ILE A 59 -14.11 -7.16 -34.14
N ILE A 60 -13.95 -7.25 -32.81
CA ILE A 60 -13.39 -6.14 -32.00
C ILE A 60 -12.02 -5.63 -32.50
N PRO A 61 -11.05 -6.48 -32.90
CA PRO A 61 -9.73 -6.00 -33.32
C PRO A 61 -9.80 -5.05 -34.53
N PHE A 62 -10.71 -5.31 -35.47
CA PHE A 62 -10.90 -4.47 -36.65
C PHE A 62 -11.52 -3.11 -36.29
N ILE A 63 -12.49 -3.10 -35.38
CA ILE A 63 -13.12 -1.85 -34.90
C ILE A 63 -12.11 -1.01 -34.10
N LEU A 64 -11.26 -1.64 -33.28
CA LEU A 64 -10.21 -0.95 -32.52
C LEU A 64 -9.18 -0.29 -33.43
N ILE A 65 -8.77 -0.95 -34.53
CA ILE A 65 -7.83 -0.37 -35.49
C ILE A 65 -8.42 0.90 -36.13
N ILE A 66 -9.69 0.87 -36.52
CA ILE A 66 -10.40 2.03 -37.08
C ILE A 66 -10.52 3.15 -36.04
N LEU A 67 -10.83 2.80 -34.78
CA LEU A 67 -10.94 3.75 -33.68
C LEU A 67 -9.61 4.44 -33.37
N LEU A 68 -8.52 3.67 -33.28
CA LEU A 68 -7.17 4.16 -32.98
C LEU A 68 -6.58 5.04 -34.10
N ALA A 69 -7.02 4.84 -35.34
CA ALA A 69 -6.65 5.67 -36.48
C ALA A 69 -7.37 7.04 -36.47
N SER A 70 -8.45 7.20 -35.70
CA SER A 70 -9.19 8.45 -35.61
C SER A 70 -8.49 9.46 -34.69
N PRO A 71 -8.19 10.69 -35.17
CA PRO A 71 -7.68 11.76 -34.30
C PRO A 71 -8.63 12.11 -33.14
N PHE A 72 -9.94 11.91 -33.35
CA PHE A 72 -10.95 12.17 -32.33
C PHE A 72 -10.80 11.23 -31.13
N PHE A 73 -10.43 9.96 -31.35
CA PHE A 73 -10.18 9.02 -30.26
C PHE A 73 -9.05 9.51 -29.35
N TRP A 74 -7.95 9.97 -29.94
CA TRP A 74 -6.83 10.53 -29.17
C TRP A 74 -7.20 11.81 -28.44
N ALA A 75 -8.06 12.66 -29.02
CA ALA A 75 -8.59 13.83 -28.33
C ALA A 75 -9.43 13.44 -27.10
N VAL A 76 -10.27 12.41 -27.21
CA VAL A 76 -11.03 11.86 -26.07
C VAL A 76 -10.07 11.31 -25.01
N ILE A 77 -9.08 10.50 -25.40
CA ILE A 77 -8.07 9.99 -24.45
C ILE A 77 -7.34 11.15 -23.76
N PHE A 78 -6.95 12.18 -24.50
CA PHE A 78 -6.27 13.35 -23.94
C PHE A 78 -7.16 14.08 -22.92
N VAL A 79 -8.42 14.34 -23.25
CA VAL A 79 -9.35 15.07 -22.38
C VAL A 79 -9.74 14.27 -21.13
N PHE A 80 -9.89 12.95 -21.23
CA PHE A 80 -10.36 12.14 -20.10
C PHE A 80 -9.25 11.52 -19.26
N PHE A 81 -8.05 11.31 -19.81
CA PHE A 81 -6.94 10.68 -19.07
C PHE A 81 -5.81 11.67 -18.79
N ILE A 82 -5.40 12.46 -19.78
CA ILE A 82 -4.24 13.35 -19.65
C ILE A 82 -4.62 14.63 -18.89
N VAL A 83 -5.73 15.27 -19.26
CA VAL A 83 -6.20 16.50 -18.61
C VAL A 83 -6.50 16.30 -17.12
N PRO A 84 -7.15 15.22 -16.65
CA PRO A 84 -7.41 15.07 -15.21
C PRO A 84 -6.13 14.77 -14.43
N PHE A 85 -5.19 14.04 -15.03
CA PHE A 85 -3.89 13.75 -14.43
C PHE A 85 -3.06 15.04 -14.25
N LEU A 86 -2.93 15.84 -15.30
CA LEU A 86 -2.24 17.14 -15.25
C LEU A 86 -3.00 18.15 -14.39
N GLY A 87 -4.33 18.14 -14.49
CA GLY A 87 -5.24 19.01 -13.77
C GLY A 87 -5.05 18.89 -12.26
N LYS A 88 -4.95 17.67 -11.72
CA LYS A 88 -4.70 17.46 -10.28
C LYS A 88 -3.39 18.11 -9.81
N LYS A 89 -2.31 17.98 -10.60
CA LYS A 89 -1.02 18.64 -10.29
C LYS A 89 -1.14 20.16 -10.39
N PHE A 90 -1.81 20.66 -11.42
CA PHE A 90 -2.02 22.09 -11.62
C PHE A 90 -2.88 22.73 -10.52
N ILE A 91 -3.94 22.06 -10.09
CA ILE A 91 -4.78 22.48 -8.94
C ILE A 91 -3.94 22.56 -7.67
N SER A 92 -3.09 21.57 -7.41
CA SER A 92 -2.17 21.61 -6.26
C SER A 92 -1.23 22.81 -6.33
N PHE A 93 -0.71 23.12 -7.52
CA PHE A 93 0.12 24.29 -7.75
C PHE A 93 -0.64 25.61 -7.54
N LEU A 94 -1.85 25.75 -8.09
CA LEU A 94 -2.67 26.94 -7.89
C LEU A 94 -3.04 27.14 -6.42
N ARG A 95 -3.31 26.05 -5.68
CA ARG A 95 -3.58 26.13 -4.24
C ARG A 95 -2.34 26.59 -3.47
N TYR A 96 -1.16 26.13 -3.86
CA TYR A 96 0.11 26.64 -3.33
C TYR A 96 0.31 28.12 -3.63
N VAL A 97 0.06 28.56 -4.87
CA VAL A 97 0.17 29.96 -5.26
C VAL A 97 -0.83 30.81 -4.47
N ASN A 98 -2.09 30.39 -4.38
CA ASN A 98 -3.10 31.11 -3.60
C ASN A 98 -2.66 31.26 -2.14
N TYR A 99 -2.30 30.15 -1.48
CA TYR A 99 -1.89 30.18 -0.08
C TYR A 99 -0.65 31.07 0.13
N SER A 100 0.41 30.87 -0.64
CA SER A 100 1.66 31.62 -0.47
C SER A 100 1.50 33.11 -0.79
N LEU A 101 0.72 33.47 -1.81
CA LEU A 101 0.48 34.85 -2.19
C LEU A 101 -0.40 35.57 -1.18
N CYS A 102 -1.50 34.94 -0.75
CA CYS A 102 -2.42 35.53 0.23
C CYS A 102 -1.75 35.67 1.61
N GLU A 103 -1.02 34.67 2.07
CA GLU A 103 -0.30 34.77 3.34
C GLU A 103 0.79 35.86 3.28
N TYR A 104 1.55 35.92 2.18
CA TYR A 104 2.55 36.97 1.95
C TYR A 104 1.93 38.38 1.95
N LEU A 105 0.83 38.57 1.24
CA LEU A 105 0.14 39.85 1.19
C LEU A 105 -0.45 40.22 2.55
N ASN A 106 -1.05 39.26 3.26
CA ASN A 106 -1.55 39.48 4.61
C ASN A 106 -0.45 39.95 5.56
N ASP A 107 0.70 39.27 5.57
CA ASP A 107 1.80 39.63 6.45
C ASP A 107 2.52 40.92 6.03
N TYR A 108 2.60 41.20 4.74
CA TYR A 108 3.08 42.50 4.24
C TYR A 108 2.13 43.65 4.64
N GLY A 109 0.82 43.45 4.53
CA GLY A 109 -0.19 44.41 4.96
C GLY A 109 -0.13 44.69 6.46
N ASN A 110 0.00 43.63 7.28
CA ASN A 110 0.14 43.74 8.73
C ASN A 110 1.44 44.42 9.16
N PHE A 111 2.56 44.15 8.47
CA PHE A 111 3.84 44.82 8.67
C PHE A 111 3.72 46.33 8.41
N LEU A 112 3.10 46.74 7.30
CA LEU A 112 2.88 48.16 6.97
C LEU A 112 1.98 48.90 7.97
N MET A 113 1.07 48.19 8.63
CA MET A 113 0.23 48.76 9.69
C MET A 113 0.96 48.89 11.04
N GLY A 114 2.13 48.26 11.20
CA GLY A 114 2.88 48.23 12.46
C GLY A 114 2.33 47.23 13.48
N ASN A 115 1.46 46.30 13.06
CA ASN A 115 0.80 45.33 13.94
C ASN A 115 1.65 44.08 14.20
N ASN A 116 2.70 43.81 13.41
CA ASN A 116 3.53 42.61 13.55
C ASN A 116 5.01 42.91 13.24
N LYS A 117 5.93 42.48 14.12
CA LYS A 117 7.39 42.66 13.96
C LYS A 117 8.08 41.51 13.22
N ASN A 118 7.39 40.37 13.02
CA ASN A 118 7.96 39.17 12.41
C ASN A 118 7.42 38.98 10.99
N TYR A 119 7.95 39.77 10.06
CA TYR A 119 7.76 39.51 8.63
C TYR A 119 8.66 38.33 8.23
N SER A 120 8.06 37.19 7.90
CA SER A 120 8.82 36.05 7.35
C SER A 120 8.97 36.20 5.83
N SER A 121 10.13 35.82 5.29
CA SER A 121 10.38 35.99 3.84
C SER A 121 9.52 35.01 3.02
N PHE A 122 9.23 35.33 1.75
CA PHE A 122 8.52 34.42 0.82
C PHE A 122 9.09 32.98 0.79
N ARG A 123 10.41 32.84 0.98
CA ARG A 123 11.13 31.55 1.04
C ARG A 123 10.78 30.70 2.27
N GLU A 124 10.27 31.33 3.32
CA GLU A 124 9.88 30.66 4.57
C GLU A 124 8.46 30.09 4.47
N TYR A 125 7.54 30.79 3.79
CA TYR A 125 6.21 30.25 3.45
C TYR A 125 6.29 29.06 2.51
N LYS A 126 7.17 29.11 1.50
CA LYS A 126 7.45 27.95 0.63
C LYS A 126 7.84 26.72 1.46
N ARG A 127 8.79 26.88 2.38
CA ARG A 127 9.24 25.82 3.30
C ARG A 127 8.16 25.33 4.26
N LYS A 128 7.23 26.19 4.67
CA LYS A 128 6.10 25.81 5.55
C LYS A 128 5.10 24.93 4.80
N TYR A 129 4.76 25.28 3.56
CA TYR A 129 3.86 24.49 2.73
C TYR A 129 4.48 23.14 2.33
N GLU A 130 5.76 23.13 1.94
CA GLU A 130 6.49 21.90 1.61
C GLU A 130 6.52 20.92 2.79
N ARG A 131 6.81 21.40 4.01
CA ARG A 131 6.77 20.58 5.24
C ARG A 131 5.38 20.01 5.52
N ALA A 132 4.33 20.82 5.40
CA ALA A 132 2.96 20.36 5.61
C ALA A 132 2.57 19.26 4.59
N GLN A 133 3.02 19.38 3.35
CA GLN A 133 2.77 18.39 2.31
C GLN A 133 3.59 17.10 2.50
N GLU A 134 4.82 17.21 3.02
CA GLU A 134 5.66 16.07 3.40
C GLU A 134 5.10 15.30 4.58
N GLU A 135 4.66 16.00 5.64
CA GLU A 135 4.00 15.37 6.79
C GLU A 135 2.75 14.60 6.37
N GLN A 136 1.90 15.19 5.50
CA GLN A 136 0.75 14.48 4.96
C GLN A 136 1.14 13.21 4.21
N ARG A 137 2.18 13.26 3.36
CA ARG A 137 2.67 12.08 2.64
C ARG A 137 3.26 11.02 3.56
N GLN A 138 3.94 11.42 4.64
CA GLN A 138 4.47 10.48 5.63
C GLN A 138 3.34 9.79 6.38
N ARG A 139 2.36 10.54 6.88
CA ARG A 139 1.18 9.98 7.56
C ARG A 139 0.42 9.01 6.66
N GLU A 140 0.21 9.36 5.40
CA GLU A 140 -0.47 8.49 4.45
C GLU A 140 0.31 7.21 4.14
N ARG A 141 1.67 7.26 4.14
CA ARG A 141 2.52 6.06 4.01
C ARG A 141 2.42 5.17 5.24
N GLU A 142 2.48 5.76 6.43
CA GLU A 142 2.33 5.02 7.69
C GLU A 142 0.94 4.38 7.82
N GLU A 143 -0.12 5.12 7.45
CA GLU A 143 -1.47 4.59 7.40
C GLU A 143 -1.61 3.45 6.39
N ARG A 144 -1.04 3.59 5.18
CA ARG A 144 -1.02 2.49 4.20
C ARG A 144 -0.32 1.25 4.76
N GLN A 145 0.85 1.42 5.37
CA GLN A 145 1.57 0.30 6.00
C GLN A 145 0.80 -0.31 7.18
N ARG A 146 0.05 0.48 7.95
CA ARG A 146 -0.82 -0.02 9.01
C ARG A 146 -2.00 -0.81 8.44
N ARG A 147 -2.72 -0.25 7.46
CA ARG A 147 -3.84 -0.93 6.79
C ARG A 147 -3.38 -2.22 6.11
N GLU A 148 -2.24 -2.21 5.44
CA GLU A 148 -1.66 -3.41 4.84
C GLU A 148 -1.31 -4.46 5.90
N ARG A 149 -0.75 -4.05 7.05
CA ARG A 149 -0.49 -4.97 8.17
C ARG A 149 -1.78 -5.54 8.74
N GLU A 150 -2.79 -4.71 8.97
CA GLU A 150 -4.09 -5.13 9.54
C GLU A 150 -4.88 -6.01 8.57
N GLU A 151 -4.90 -5.70 7.28
CA GLU A 151 -5.50 -6.54 6.25
C GLU A 151 -4.76 -7.86 6.10
N TRP A 152 -3.42 -7.83 6.15
CA TRP A 152 -2.61 -9.02 6.14
C TRP A 152 -2.87 -9.91 7.35
N GLU A 153 -2.93 -9.33 8.54
CA GLU A 153 -3.19 -10.05 9.79
C GLU A 153 -4.60 -10.65 9.80
N ARG A 154 -5.61 -9.92 9.30
CA ARG A 154 -6.96 -10.47 9.11
C ARG A 154 -7.01 -11.61 8.09
N ARG A 155 -6.35 -11.45 6.93
CA ARG A 155 -6.27 -12.51 5.91
C ARG A 155 -5.53 -13.73 6.44
N PHE A 156 -4.47 -13.52 7.21
CA PHE A 156 -3.70 -14.59 7.83
C PHE A 156 -4.50 -15.31 8.91
N ASN A 157 -5.20 -14.59 9.78
CA ASN A 157 -6.06 -15.21 10.80
C ASN A 157 -7.23 -15.96 10.17
N SER A 158 -7.90 -15.38 9.16
CA SER A 158 -8.97 -16.05 8.42
C SER A 158 -8.47 -17.28 7.66
N PHE A 159 -7.27 -17.21 7.07
CA PHE A 159 -6.62 -18.36 6.46
C PHE A 159 -6.34 -19.46 7.50
N ASN A 160 -5.77 -19.09 8.66
CA ASN A 160 -5.45 -20.03 9.73
C ASN A 160 -6.72 -20.67 10.34
N GLU A 161 -7.79 -19.89 10.50
CA GLU A 161 -9.09 -20.36 10.98
C GLU A 161 -9.79 -21.25 9.94
N TYR A 162 -9.73 -20.90 8.66
CA TYR A 162 -10.23 -21.74 7.56
C TYR A 162 -9.43 -23.05 7.45
N PHE A 163 -8.11 -23.03 7.67
CA PHE A 163 -7.30 -24.25 7.72
C PHE A 163 -7.56 -25.09 8.98
N SER A 164 -7.88 -24.44 10.10
CA SER A 164 -8.18 -25.10 11.37
C SER A 164 -9.60 -25.67 11.46
N GLN A 165 -10.60 -25.02 10.82
CA GLN A 165 -12.00 -25.50 10.78
C GLN A 165 -12.36 -26.27 9.50
N GLY A 166 -11.68 -26.00 8.39
CA GLY A 166 -11.94 -26.58 7.08
C GLY A 166 -11.28 -27.95 6.93
N GLY A 167 -11.75 -28.94 7.69
CA GLY A 167 -12.00 -30.34 7.27
C GLY A 167 -11.00 -31.13 6.42
N PHE A 168 -9.79 -30.66 6.11
CA PHE A 168 -8.79 -31.43 5.35
C PHE A 168 -8.01 -32.41 6.25
N TYR A 169 -8.25 -32.36 7.56
CA TYR A 169 -7.64 -33.24 8.57
C TYR A 169 -8.59 -34.25 9.22
N THR A 170 -9.86 -34.37 8.79
CA THR A 170 -10.84 -35.24 9.47
C THR A 170 -11.20 -36.53 8.69
N ASN A 171 -10.73 -36.74 7.46
CA ASN A 171 -11.07 -37.96 6.69
C ASN A 171 -9.88 -38.79 6.19
N TYR A 172 -8.75 -38.75 6.89
CA TYR A 172 -7.67 -39.73 6.68
C TYR A 172 -7.14 -40.28 8.01
N GLN A 173 -8.05 -40.59 8.94
CA GLN A 173 -7.83 -41.66 9.91
C GLN A 173 -8.24 -42.98 9.23
N GLY A 174 -7.42 -43.47 8.29
CA GLY A 174 -7.86 -44.60 7.47
C GLY A 174 -6.94 -45.12 6.37
N GLN A 175 -5.63 -44.95 6.44
CA GLN A 175 -4.68 -45.89 5.84
C GLN A 175 -3.28 -45.56 6.30
N GLY A 176 -2.61 -46.54 6.90
CA GLY A 176 -1.29 -46.41 7.47
C GLY A 176 -0.27 -46.03 6.40
N TYR A 177 0.43 -44.93 6.64
CA TYR A 177 1.77 -44.77 6.12
C TYR A 177 2.69 -45.70 6.91
N GLN A 178 2.98 -46.83 6.28
CA GLN A 178 3.95 -47.81 6.70
C GLN A 178 5.35 -47.19 6.56
N GLY A 179 5.72 -46.34 7.51
CA GLY A 179 7.10 -45.91 7.73
C GLY A 179 7.83 -47.06 8.42
N TYR A 180 8.71 -47.72 7.67
CA TYR A 180 9.62 -48.80 8.09
C TYR A 180 10.02 -48.74 9.57
N GLN A 181 9.36 -49.55 10.40
CA GLN A 181 9.99 -50.13 11.57
C GLN A 181 10.88 -51.28 11.08
N ASN A 182 12.17 -51.00 10.91
CA ASN A 182 13.18 -52.03 11.15
C ASN A 182 13.80 -51.72 12.52
N TYR A 183 13.34 -52.47 13.51
CA TYR A 183 13.84 -52.42 14.87
C TYR A 183 15.21 -53.08 14.90
N ASN A 184 16.26 -52.29 15.09
CA ASN A 184 17.44 -52.78 15.77
C ASN A 184 17.58 -51.99 17.07
N GLY A 185 17.54 -52.72 18.18
CA GLY A 185 17.30 -52.19 19.51
C GLY A 185 18.35 -51.16 19.93
N ALA A 186 17.87 -49.99 20.34
CA ALA A 186 18.56 -49.09 21.24
C ALA A 186 17.48 -48.27 21.96
N TYR A 187 17.60 -48.18 23.28
CA TYR A 187 16.79 -47.29 24.10
C TYR A 187 17.04 -45.85 23.62
N SER A 188 16.19 -45.33 22.73
CA SER A 188 16.33 -43.98 22.19
C SER A 188 15.83 -42.99 23.21
N ASP A 189 16.73 -42.15 23.69
CA ASP A 189 16.46 -41.10 24.66
C ASP A 189 15.42 -40.11 24.07
N PRO A 190 14.27 -39.85 24.74
CA PRO A 190 13.23 -38.91 24.27
C PRO A 190 13.74 -37.51 23.89
N TYR A 191 14.93 -37.12 24.37
CA TYR A 191 15.62 -35.90 23.98
C TYR A 191 16.14 -35.91 22.53
N SER A 192 16.62 -37.06 22.05
CA SER A 192 17.16 -37.21 20.69
C SER A 192 16.06 -37.13 19.62
N ASP A 193 14.88 -37.65 19.92
CA ASP A 193 13.71 -37.62 19.03
C ASP A 193 13.19 -36.18 18.79
N PHE A 194 13.15 -35.36 19.84
CA PHE A 194 12.76 -33.96 19.72
C PHE A 194 13.76 -33.16 18.89
N LYS A 195 15.06 -33.37 19.13
CA LYS A 195 16.14 -32.70 18.40
C LYS A 195 16.08 -33.02 16.91
N ASN A 196 15.98 -34.31 16.56
CA ASN A 196 15.88 -34.77 15.18
C ASN A 196 14.66 -34.20 14.47
N LYS A 197 13.52 -34.12 15.17
CA LYS A 197 12.29 -33.53 14.62
C LYS A 197 12.43 -32.02 14.39
N PHE A 198 13.11 -31.30 15.28
CA PHE A 198 13.37 -29.87 15.14
C PHE A 198 14.28 -29.55 13.96
N GLU A 199 15.40 -30.25 13.83
CA GLU A 199 16.33 -30.09 12.70
C GLU A 199 15.63 -30.41 11.38
N LYS A 200 14.85 -31.50 11.31
CA LYS A 200 14.07 -31.85 10.12
C LYS A 200 13.06 -30.78 9.74
N SER A 201 12.33 -30.22 10.71
CA SER A 201 11.40 -29.12 10.44
C SER A 201 12.10 -27.83 9.98
N CYS A 202 13.34 -27.58 10.42
CA CYS A 202 14.16 -26.49 9.89
C CYS A 202 14.54 -26.74 8.42
N ASP A 203 14.94 -27.97 8.10
CA ASP A 203 15.32 -28.38 6.74
C ASP A 203 14.11 -28.31 5.78
N GLU A 204 12.93 -28.73 6.22
CA GLU A 204 11.66 -28.65 5.45
C GLU A 204 11.26 -27.19 5.15
N LEU A 205 11.64 -26.23 6.01
CA LEU A 205 11.49 -24.80 5.77
C LEU A 205 12.69 -24.15 5.08
N GLU A 206 13.58 -24.97 4.51
CA GLU A 206 14.76 -24.54 3.74
C GLU A 206 15.69 -23.60 4.56
N PHE A 207 15.82 -23.82 5.89
CA PHE A 207 16.77 -23.09 6.73
C PHE A 207 18.17 -23.69 6.63
N ASN A 208 19.18 -22.84 6.44
CA ASN A 208 20.58 -23.26 6.40
C ASN A 208 21.23 -23.37 7.80
N THR A 209 20.50 -22.99 8.85
CA THR A 209 20.98 -22.93 10.23
C THR A 209 19.85 -23.32 11.18
N TYR A 210 20.21 -23.95 12.31
CA TYR A 210 19.25 -24.31 13.38
C TYR A 210 19.14 -23.25 14.49
N ASP A 211 19.92 -22.16 14.41
CA ASP A 211 19.77 -20.98 15.27
C ASP A 211 18.78 -20.01 14.60
N ILE A 212 17.51 -20.22 14.90
CA ILE A 212 16.40 -19.54 14.23
C ILE A 212 15.50 -18.85 15.26
N ASP A 213 15.00 -17.67 14.90
CA ASP A 213 13.98 -16.96 15.66
C ASP A 213 12.60 -17.21 15.04
N PHE A 214 11.55 -17.17 15.85
CA PHE A 214 10.18 -17.40 15.39
C PHE A 214 9.74 -16.39 14.33
N TYR A 215 10.30 -15.17 14.36
CA TYR A 215 10.11 -14.20 13.28
C TYR A 215 10.65 -14.70 11.93
N GLN A 216 11.84 -15.33 11.93
CA GLN A 216 12.45 -15.91 10.73
C GLN A 216 11.64 -17.10 10.21
N VAL A 217 11.16 -17.96 11.12
CA VAL A 217 10.26 -19.09 10.82
C VAL A 217 9.00 -18.60 10.10
N LYS A 218 8.33 -17.57 10.62
CA LYS A 218 7.16 -16.96 9.96
C LYS A 218 7.52 -16.39 8.58
N LEU A 219 8.69 -15.78 8.43
CA LEU A 219 9.11 -15.17 7.17
C LEU A 219 9.36 -16.22 6.08
N GLN A 220 10.06 -17.31 6.41
CA GLN A 220 10.33 -18.40 5.45
C GLN A 220 9.07 -19.19 5.12
N TYR A 221 8.25 -19.51 6.13
CA TYR A 221 6.95 -20.11 5.93
C TYR A 221 6.10 -19.32 4.92
N ARG A 222 6.04 -17.99 5.05
CA ARG A 222 5.33 -17.12 4.08
C ARG A 222 5.85 -17.23 2.65
N LYS A 223 7.17 -17.32 2.47
CA LYS A 223 7.79 -17.45 1.14
C LYS A 223 7.44 -18.79 0.51
N LEU A 224 7.58 -19.88 1.28
CA LEU A 224 7.34 -21.23 0.81
C LEU A 224 5.85 -21.51 0.61
N ALA A 225 4.98 -21.05 1.52
CA ALA A 225 3.53 -21.17 1.37
C ALA A 225 3.03 -20.46 0.11
N LYS A 226 3.56 -19.28 -0.23
CA LYS A 226 3.23 -18.60 -1.50
C LYS A 226 3.75 -19.37 -2.72
N LYS A 227 4.95 -19.95 -2.62
CA LYS A 227 5.60 -20.69 -3.71
C LYS A 227 4.90 -22.01 -4.02
N TYR A 228 4.37 -22.70 -3.01
CA TYR A 228 3.78 -24.03 -3.15
C TYR A 228 2.26 -24.05 -2.92
N HIS A 229 1.59 -22.89 -2.90
CA HIS A 229 0.14 -22.83 -2.73
C HIS A 229 -0.57 -23.56 -3.87
N PRO A 230 -1.49 -24.50 -3.60
CA PRO A 230 -2.15 -25.31 -4.64
C PRO A 230 -3.02 -24.45 -5.58
N ASP A 231 -3.66 -23.38 -5.10
CA ASP A 231 -4.40 -22.45 -5.99
C ASP A 231 -3.50 -21.66 -6.95
N LEU A 232 -2.24 -21.42 -6.59
CA LEU A 232 -1.30 -20.66 -7.42
C LEU A 232 -0.51 -21.56 -8.38
N ASN A 233 -0.40 -22.86 -8.08
CA ASN A 233 0.34 -23.84 -8.86
C ASN A 233 -0.56 -24.99 -9.29
N ARG A 234 -1.65 -24.68 -10.00
CA ARG A 234 -2.68 -25.65 -10.38
C ARG A 234 -2.18 -26.74 -11.34
N ASP A 235 -1.05 -26.50 -11.99
CA ASP A 235 -0.44 -27.39 -13.00
C ASP A 235 0.60 -28.36 -12.41
N VAL A 236 0.97 -28.21 -11.13
CA VAL A 236 1.97 -29.03 -10.44
C VAL A 236 1.39 -29.48 -9.11
N ASP A 237 1.39 -30.78 -8.82
CA ASP A 237 0.94 -31.25 -7.51
C ASP A 237 1.95 -30.85 -6.42
N THR A 238 1.67 -29.71 -5.78
CA THR A 238 2.47 -29.17 -4.67
C THR A 238 1.86 -29.47 -3.31
N THR A 239 0.80 -30.27 -3.27
CA THR A 239 0.00 -30.56 -2.06
C THR A 239 0.84 -31.18 -0.96
N GLU A 240 1.64 -32.20 -1.29
CA GLU A 240 2.50 -32.91 -0.33
C GLU A 240 3.57 -31.99 0.26
N LYS A 241 4.24 -31.19 -0.58
CA LYS A 241 5.24 -30.21 -0.11
C LYS A 241 4.61 -29.12 0.76
N PHE A 242 3.43 -28.65 0.40
CA PHE A 242 2.72 -27.65 1.17
C PHE A 242 2.31 -28.19 2.56
N GLN A 243 1.91 -29.46 2.65
CA GLN A 243 1.64 -30.13 3.92
C GLN A 243 2.89 -30.27 4.80
N GLN A 244 4.04 -30.64 4.21
CA GLN A 244 5.32 -30.70 4.93
C GLN A 244 5.72 -29.34 5.50
N ILE A 245 5.62 -28.27 4.68
CA ILE A 245 5.89 -26.88 5.10
C ILE A 245 4.98 -26.44 6.25
N ASN A 246 3.69 -26.81 6.22
CA ASN A 246 2.75 -26.49 7.30
C ASN A 246 3.08 -27.26 8.58
N SER A 247 3.34 -28.57 8.50
CA SER A 247 3.68 -29.39 9.65
C SER A 247 4.96 -28.92 10.34
N ALA A 248 5.97 -28.54 9.56
CA ALA A 248 7.19 -27.94 10.06
C ALA A 248 6.93 -26.61 10.79
N PHE A 249 6.09 -25.73 10.22
CA PHE A 249 5.73 -24.46 10.84
C PHE A 249 4.97 -24.63 12.17
N GLU A 250 4.01 -25.56 12.22
CA GLU A 250 3.27 -25.88 13.45
C GLU A 250 4.17 -26.42 14.55
N PHE A 251 5.21 -27.18 14.19
CA PHE A 251 6.18 -27.70 15.15
C PHE A 251 7.17 -26.63 15.62
N LEU A 252 7.59 -25.69 14.78
CA LEU A 252 8.56 -24.63 15.11
C LEU A 252 7.91 -23.44 15.84
N THR A 253 7.32 -23.69 17.00
CA THR A 253 6.78 -22.66 17.90
C THR A 253 7.88 -21.95 18.68
N GLU A 254 7.57 -20.76 19.23
CA GLU A 254 8.49 -20.05 20.14
C GLU A 254 8.95 -20.94 21.30
N GLU A 255 8.08 -21.80 21.82
CA GLU A 255 8.39 -22.72 22.92
C GLU A 255 9.38 -23.81 22.49
N ASN A 256 9.17 -24.44 21.33
CA ASN A 256 10.05 -25.48 20.82
C ASN A 256 11.42 -24.92 20.40
N ILE A 257 11.46 -23.71 19.84
CA ILE A 257 12.71 -23.00 19.53
C ILE A 257 13.49 -22.72 20.83
N LYS A 258 12.82 -22.21 21.86
CA LYS A 258 13.45 -21.96 23.18
C LYS A 258 13.97 -23.26 23.80
N ARG A 259 13.18 -24.33 23.74
CA ARG A 259 13.53 -25.66 24.24
C ARG A 259 14.77 -26.23 23.52
N TYR A 260 14.82 -26.13 22.20
CA TYR A 260 15.99 -26.55 21.41
C TYR A 260 17.25 -25.74 21.75
N ASN A 261 17.11 -24.42 21.88
CA ASN A 261 18.22 -23.54 22.26
C ASN A 261 18.75 -23.81 23.68
N GLN A 262 17.89 -24.28 24.59
CA GLN A 262 18.29 -24.71 25.93
C GLN A 262 19.04 -26.05 25.92
N MET A 263 18.73 -26.96 24.99
CA MET A 263 19.41 -28.25 24.84
C MET A 263 20.80 -28.13 24.19
N LYS A 264 21.07 -27.03 23.49
CA LYS A 264 22.36 -26.74 22.87
C LYS A 264 23.42 -26.24 23.86
N ARG A 265 23.00 -25.80 25.05
CA ARG A 265 23.87 -25.32 26.14
C ARG A 265 24.35 -26.47 27.02
#